data_AF-A0A4Q7NYZ8-F1
#
_entry.id   AF-A0A4Q7NYZ8-F1
#
_cell.length_a   1.000
_cell.length_b   1.000
_cell.length_c   1.000
_cell.angle_alpha   90.00
_cell.angle_beta   90.00
_cell.angle_gamma   90.00
#
_symmetry.space_group_name_H-M   'P 1'
#
loop_
_entity.id
_entity.type
_entity.pdbx_description
1 polymer ?
#
loop_
_entity_poly.entity_id
_entity_poly.type
_entity_poly.pdbx_seq_one_letter_code
_entity_poly.pdbx_strand_id
1 'polypeptide(L)'
;MNKKRKIYNWLLLLWLSITANSFLFAFQEADIKQDFKEYKGTVVDSDNNDPLTAATVSLDDSNISTVTNSDGVFLLKIPKNIASGYIRISYLGYQDKAVPLANFTKDDFEIKVDKTITELSEVNINPKDPEALIRAVMDKKGENYFDQNTIMTAFYREAIRKRRTYVSLSEAVVDIYKRPYVSGKNDLIKLFKARKSADYKRLDTVAVKLQGGPSSTLYIDLMKNPDNVFTQNMLEYYDFSFAPTTKLDDKFIYVLKFKQKPNVIDPLYEGKLYIDAESLALKRAIFKLNTENEEEVSEMFVRRKPSNADVYITEANYDINYREHKGRWYYNYGRIGLEVKIDWDKRLFNSKYQLDVEMAITDWRTNENETLKARDRLKSSVVLADEAEGFSDPEFWGEYNVIEPEKSIESAIKKIKRQLRRMN
;
A
#
# COMPACT_ATOMS: atom_id res chain seq x y z
N MET A 1 50.87 -61.86 -27.26
CA MET A 1 50.68 -62.81 -28.37
C MET A 1 49.49 -63.72 -28.03
N ASN A 2 48.44 -63.72 -28.86
CA ASN A 2 47.42 -64.77 -29.12
C ASN A 2 47.32 -65.99 -28.16
N LYS A 3 46.17 -66.60 -27.82
CA LYS A 3 44.77 -66.57 -28.30
C LYS A 3 43.96 -67.51 -27.38
N LYS A 4 42.72 -67.09 -27.07
CA LYS A 4 41.45 -67.87 -27.06
C LYS A 4 41.32 -69.14 -26.19
N ARG A 5 40.25 -69.14 -25.36
CA ARG A 5 39.07 -69.98 -25.61
C ARG A 5 37.79 -69.44 -24.95
N LYS A 6 36.72 -69.36 -25.76
CA LYS A 6 35.32 -69.02 -25.43
C LYS A 6 34.64 -70.23 -24.76
N ILE A 7 33.61 -69.98 -23.94
CA ILE A 7 32.30 -70.69 -23.93
C ILE A 7 31.24 -69.76 -23.27
N TYR A 8 30.02 -69.85 -23.80
CA TYR A 8 28.83 -69.01 -23.66
C TYR A 8 27.96 -69.30 -22.41
N ASN A 9 27.21 -68.27 -21.96
CA ASN A 9 25.79 -68.32 -21.55
C ASN A 9 25.32 -66.86 -21.37
N TRP A 10 24.67 -66.24 -22.37
CA TRP A 10 23.21 -66.12 -22.55
C TRP A 10 22.42 -65.90 -21.26
N LEU A 11 22.16 -64.63 -20.94
CA LEU A 11 20.87 -64.17 -20.42
C LEU A 11 20.64 -62.74 -20.93
N LEU A 12 19.67 -62.61 -21.83
CA LEU A 12 19.11 -61.36 -22.32
C LEU A 12 18.65 -60.52 -21.11
N LEU A 13 19.28 -59.37 -20.90
CA LEU A 13 18.66 -58.28 -20.15
C LEU A 13 18.10 -57.28 -21.15
N LEU A 14 16.76 -57.32 -21.27
CA LEU A 14 15.94 -56.33 -21.94
C LEU A 14 16.39 -54.92 -21.55
N TRP A 15 16.85 -54.14 -22.53
CA TRP A 15 16.83 -52.69 -22.47
C TRP A 15 15.36 -52.24 -22.54
N LEU A 16 14.73 -52.06 -21.39
CA LEU A 16 13.56 -51.21 -21.26
C LEU A 16 14.07 -49.77 -21.29
N SER A 17 14.06 -49.17 -22.48
CA SER A 17 14.07 -47.73 -22.66
C SER A 17 12.82 -47.16 -22.00
N ILE A 18 12.91 -46.81 -20.73
CA ILE A 18 11.94 -45.93 -20.08
C ILE A 18 12.19 -44.55 -20.69
N THR A 19 11.49 -44.25 -21.78
CA THR A 19 11.23 -42.87 -22.16
C THR A 19 10.38 -42.29 -21.04
N ALA A 20 11.04 -41.64 -20.09
CA ALA A 20 10.37 -40.75 -19.16
C ALA A 20 9.79 -39.61 -20.00
N ASN A 21 8.58 -39.81 -20.51
CA ASN A 21 7.69 -38.73 -20.88
C ASN A 21 7.40 -37.97 -19.58
N SER A 22 8.30 -37.04 -19.24
CA SER A 22 7.99 -35.95 -18.34
C SER A 22 6.87 -35.15 -19.01
N PHE A 23 5.63 -35.56 -18.73
CA PHE A 23 4.47 -34.70 -18.83
C PHE A 23 4.73 -33.53 -17.89
N LEU A 24 5.37 -32.49 -18.43
CA LEU A 24 5.26 -31.14 -17.92
C LEU A 24 3.79 -30.78 -18.00
N PHE A 25 3.05 -31.06 -16.93
CA PHE A 25 1.83 -30.31 -16.65
C PHE A 25 2.26 -28.87 -16.40
N ALA A 26 2.35 -28.09 -17.47
CA ALA A 26 2.20 -26.66 -17.38
C ALA A 26 0.81 -26.45 -16.78
N PHE A 27 0.76 -26.14 -15.48
CA PHE A 27 -0.39 -25.46 -14.92
C PHE A 27 -0.45 -24.09 -15.61
N GLN A 28 -1.09 -24.05 -16.77
CA GLN A 28 -1.68 -22.82 -17.26
C GLN A 28 -2.80 -22.52 -16.28
N GLU A 29 -2.55 -21.65 -15.30
CA GLU A 29 -3.64 -20.88 -14.72
C GLU A 29 -4.34 -20.21 -15.91
N ALA A 30 -5.52 -20.73 -16.26
CA ALA A 30 -6.37 -20.10 -17.25
C ALA A 30 -6.78 -18.76 -16.65
N ASP A 31 -6.09 -17.70 -17.07
CA ASP A 31 -6.48 -16.32 -16.83
C ASP A 31 -7.82 -16.16 -17.56
N ILE A 32 -8.92 -16.36 -16.84
CA ILE A 32 -10.25 -16.05 -17.36
C ILE A 32 -10.24 -14.54 -17.49
N LYS A 33 -9.89 -14.02 -18.67
CA LYS A 33 -10.02 -12.60 -18.98
C LYS A 33 -11.47 -12.22 -18.72
N GLN A 34 -11.73 -11.61 -17.56
CA GLN A 34 -13.06 -11.11 -17.27
C GLN A 34 -13.17 -9.79 -18.01
N ASP A 35 -14.06 -9.78 -18.98
CA ASP A 35 -14.36 -8.58 -19.73
C ASP A 35 -14.81 -7.49 -18.73
N PHE A 36 -14.11 -6.35 -18.72
CA PHE A 36 -14.38 -5.23 -17.81
C PHE A 36 -14.75 -3.96 -18.58
N LYS A 37 -15.33 -3.00 -17.86
CA LYS A 37 -15.57 -1.64 -18.33
C LYS A 37 -14.80 -0.67 -17.42
N GLU A 38 -14.21 0.34 -18.05
CA GLU A 38 -13.45 1.39 -17.39
C GLU A 38 -14.36 2.57 -17.04
N TYR A 39 -14.20 3.09 -15.82
CA TYR A 39 -14.86 4.28 -15.31
C TYR A 39 -13.78 5.24 -14.82
N LYS A 40 -13.65 6.38 -15.51
CA LYS A 40 -12.60 7.38 -15.27
C LYS A 40 -13.22 8.68 -14.80
N GLY A 41 -12.51 9.40 -13.95
CA GLY A 41 -12.92 10.71 -13.52
C GLY A 41 -11.90 11.39 -12.64
N THR A 42 -12.21 12.64 -12.30
CA THR A 42 -11.40 13.49 -11.42
C THR A 42 -12.26 13.92 -10.26
N VAL A 43 -11.79 13.73 -9.02
CA VAL A 43 -12.49 14.14 -7.81
C VAL A 43 -11.86 15.41 -7.27
N VAL A 44 -12.67 16.46 -7.12
CA VAL A 44 -12.24 17.76 -6.62
C VAL A 44 -13.17 18.28 -5.54
N ASP A 45 -12.65 19.12 -4.68
CA ASP A 45 -13.40 19.96 -3.74
C ASP A 45 -14.34 20.90 -4.51
N SER A 46 -15.61 20.98 -4.13
CA SER A 46 -16.59 21.82 -4.83
C SER A 46 -16.35 23.33 -4.67
N ASP A 47 -15.74 23.76 -3.56
CA ASP A 47 -15.55 25.17 -3.22
C ASP A 47 -14.36 25.77 -3.95
N ASN A 48 -13.23 25.07 -3.94
CA ASN A 48 -11.96 25.60 -4.44
C ASN A 48 -11.38 24.81 -5.63
N ASN A 49 -11.98 23.70 -6.02
CA ASN A 49 -11.52 22.78 -7.08
C ASN A 49 -10.14 22.15 -6.79
N ASP A 50 -9.71 22.11 -5.53
CA ASP A 50 -8.51 21.37 -5.16
C ASP A 50 -8.73 19.86 -5.36
N PRO A 51 -7.76 19.13 -5.94
CA PRO A 51 -7.87 17.70 -6.14
C PRO A 51 -7.89 16.95 -4.80
N LEU A 52 -8.85 16.05 -4.64
CA LEU A 52 -8.92 15.21 -3.43
C LEU A 52 -8.00 14.00 -3.62
N THR A 53 -6.82 14.05 -3.02
CA THR A 53 -5.80 12.97 -3.07
C THR A 53 -6.18 11.80 -2.18
N ALA A 54 -6.03 10.56 -2.66
CA ALA A 54 -6.33 9.33 -1.92
C ALA A 54 -7.79 9.25 -1.41
N ALA A 55 -8.73 9.87 -2.14
CA ALA A 55 -10.16 9.65 -1.97
C ALA A 55 -10.48 8.21 -2.38
N THR A 56 -11.29 7.53 -1.57
CA THR A 56 -11.71 6.16 -1.86
C THR A 56 -12.79 6.19 -2.92
N VAL A 57 -12.59 5.40 -3.97
CA VAL A 57 -13.54 5.23 -5.08
C VAL A 57 -13.94 3.77 -5.10
N SER A 58 -15.20 3.47 -4.79
CA SER A 58 -15.69 2.10 -4.72
C SER A 58 -17.00 1.92 -5.44
N LEU A 59 -17.23 0.72 -5.97
CA LEU A 59 -18.55 0.31 -6.42
C LEU A 59 -19.39 -0.12 -5.21
N ASP A 60 -20.57 0.47 -5.04
CA ASP A 60 -21.50 0.14 -3.96
C ASP A 60 -21.83 -1.36 -3.94
N ASP A 61 -22.06 -1.90 -2.73
CA ASP A 61 -22.34 -3.32 -2.46
C ASP A 61 -21.25 -4.31 -2.95
N SER A 62 -20.05 -3.82 -3.24
CA SER A 62 -18.93 -4.63 -3.68
C SER A 62 -17.62 -4.26 -2.97
N ASN A 63 -16.61 -5.12 -3.13
CA ASN A 63 -15.26 -4.87 -2.63
C ASN A 63 -14.40 -4.14 -3.68
N ILE A 64 -14.89 -4.02 -4.92
CA ILE A 64 -14.18 -3.41 -6.05
C ILE A 64 -13.94 -1.94 -5.76
N SER A 65 -12.67 -1.54 -5.75
CA SER A 65 -12.27 -0.19 -5.39
C SER A 65 -10.93 0.22 -5.98
N THR A 66 -10.68 1.52 -5.93
CA THR A 66 -9.39 2.16 -6.15
C THR A 66 -9.33 3.43 -5.29
N VAL A 67 -8.26 4.20 -5.40
CA VAL A 67 -8.16 5.55 -4.83
C VAL A 67 -7.74 6.56 -5.89
N THR A 68 -8.06 7.82 -5.66
CA THR A 68 -7.58 8.92 -6.49
C THR A 68 -6.08 9.18 -6.27
N ASN A 69 -5.39 9.60 -7.32
CA ASN A 69 -3.99 10.03 -7.22
C ASN A 69 -3.85 11.47 -6.70
N SER A 70 -2.65 12.03 -6.74
CA SER A 70 -2.36 13.41 -6.29
C SER A 70 -3.02 14.50 -7.15
N ASP A 71 -3.38 14.18 -8.39
CA ASP A 71 -4.13 15.04 -9.31
C ASP A 71 -5.67 14.84 -9.15
N GLY A 72 -6.12 14.01 -8.19
CA GLY A 72 -7.53 13.69 -7.96
C GLY A 72 -8.13 12.69 -8.97
N VAL A 73 -7.32 12.15 -9.88
CA VAL A 73 -7.75 11.27 -10.97
C VAL A 73 -7.86 9.82 -10.50
N PHE A 74 -8.88 9.11 -10.98
CA PHE A 74 -9.05 7.67 -10.76
C PHE A 74 -9.43 6.91 -12.04
N LEU A 75 -9.15 5.61 -12.04
CA LEU A 75 -9.67 4.62 -12.97
C LEU A 75 -10.20 3.42 -12.18
N LEU A 76 -11.50 3.19 -12.27
CA LEU A 76 -12.15 2.00 -11.71
C LEU A 76 -12.59 1.07 -12.83
N LYS A 77 -12.10 -0.15 -12.81
CA LYS A 77 -12.46 -1.26 -13.70
C LYS A 77 -13.48 -2.14 -13.00
N ILE A 78 -14.62 -2.31 -13.65
CA ILE A 78 -15.74 -3.10 -13.14
C ILE A 78 -16.06 -4.19 -14.17
N PRO A 79 -16.22 -5.46 -13.77
CA PRO A 79 -16.67 -6.52 -14.66
C PRO A 79 -17.97 -6.19 -15.42
N LYS A 80 -18.04 -6.51 -16.72
CA LYS A 80 -19.18 -6.17 -17.59
C LYS A 80 -20.50 -6.84 -17.18
N ASN A 81 -20.46 -7.90 -16.38
CA ASN A 81 -21.67 -8.53 -15.83
C ASN A 81 -22.36 -7.63 -14.79
N ILE A 82 -21.70 -6.58 -14.30
CA ILE A 82 -22.29 -5.55 -13.45
C ILE A 82 -22.64 -4.34 -14.32
N ALA A 83 -23.86 -4.32 -14.83
CA ALA A 83 -24.31 -3.29 -15.78
C ALA A 83 -24.87 -2.01 -15.11
N SER A 84 -25.26 -2.09 -13.83
CA SER A 84 -25.86 -1.01 -13.06
C SER A 84 -25.27 -0.95 -11.65
N GLY A 85 -25.39 0.20 -11.00
CA GLY A 85 -24.82 0.46 -9.68
C GLY A 85 -24.38 1.92 -9.54
N TYR A 86 -23.71 2.20 -8.42
CA TYR A 86 -23.19 3.52 -8.09
C TYR A 86 -21.71 3.42 -7.74
N ILE A 87 -20.93 4.35 -8.28
CA ILE A 87 -19.58 4.63 -7.79
C ILE A 87 -19.72 5.62 -6.64
N ARG A 88 -19.28 5.21 -5.46
CA ARG A 88 -19.23 6.04 -4.26
C ARG A 88 -17.83 6.61 -4.09
N ILE A 89 -17.79 7.92 -3.87
CA ILE A 89 -16.59 8.67 -3.50
C ILE A 89 -16.70 8.99 -2.01
N SER A 90 -15.69 8.57 -1.25
CA SER A 90 -15.59 8.88 0.17
C SER A 90 -14.24 9.51 0.50
N TYR A 91 -14.27 10.63 1.20
CA TYR A 91 -13.08 11.35 1.63
C TYR A 91 -13.34 12.06 2.96
N LEU A 92 -12.39 11.94 3.89
CA LEU A 92 -12.51 12.47 5.25
C LEU A 92 -12.77 13.97 5.25
N GLY A 93 -13.84 14.41 5.93
CA GLY A 93 -14.25 15.82 6.01
C GLY A 93 -15.16 16.28 4.86
N TYR A 94 -15.53 15.40 3.94
CA TYR A 94 -16.39 15.67 2.79
C TYR A 94 -17.64 14.80 2.83
N GLN A 95 -18.70 15.26 2.16
CA GLN A 95 -19.92 14.48 2.00
C GLN A 95 -19.68 13.36 0.99
N ASP A 96 -20.06 12.14 1.33
CA ASP A 96 -19.96 11.02 0.40
C ASP A 96 -20.82 11.30 -0.85
N LYS A 97 -20.27 11.00 -2.03
CA LYS A 97 -20.95 11.24 -3.30
C LYS A 97 -21.13 9.95 -4.08
N ALA A 98 -22.39 9.56 -4.30
CA ALA A 98 -22.75 8.42 -5.13
C ALA A 98 -23.10 8.86 -6.56
N VAL A 99 -22.42 8.30 -7.55
CA VAL A 99 -22.62 8.60 -8.98
C VAL A 99 -23.04 7.33 -9.72
N PRO A 100 -24.20 7.31 -10.40
CA PRO A 100 -24.62 6.17 -11.21
C PRO A 100 -23.59 5.80 -12.28
N LEU A 101 -23.37 4.50 -12.52
CA LEU A 101 -22.50 4.01 -13.60
C LEU A 101 -22.90 4.58 -14.98
N ALA A 102 -24.19 4.84 -15.20
CA ALA A 102 -24.71 5.41 -16.44
C ALA A 102 -24.24 6.85 -16.73
N ASN A 103 -23.79 7.59 -15.71
CA ASN A 103 -23.37 8.99 -15.87
C ASN A 103 -21.97 9.11 -16.48
N PHE A 104 -21.15 8.07 -16.39
CA PHE A 104 -19.80 8.00 -16.96
C PHE A 104 -19.86 7.77 -18.48
N THR A 105 -20.23 8.83 -19.20
CA THR A 105 -20.38 8.85 -20.67
C THR A 105 -19.16 9.44 -21.39
N LYS A 106 -18.23 10.03 -20.65
CA LYS A 106 -16.99 10.64 -21.14
C LYS A 106 -15.82 10.16 -20.29
N ASP A 107 -14.62 10.17 -20.87
CA ASP A 107 -13.39 9.73 -20.21
C ASP A 107 -12.89 10.70 -19.12
N ASP A 108 -13.37 11.94 -19.10
CA ASP A 108 -12.96 13.00 -18.14
C ASP A 108 -14.17 13.52 -17.34
N PHE A 109 -14.75 12.63 -16.53
CA PHE A 109 -15.91 12.95 -15.70
C PHE A 109 -15.48 13.61 -14.39
N GLU A 110 -15.75 14.91 -14.24
CA GLU A 110 -15.44 15.65 -13.01
C GLU A 110 -16.51 15.42 -11.93
N ILE A 111 -16.07 15.02 -10.74
CA ILE A 111 -16.89 14.79 -9.56
C ILE A 111 -16.52 15.82 -8.50
N LYS A 112 -17.35 16.85 -8.36
CA LYS A 112 -17.23 17.82 -7.27
C LYS A 112 -17.82 17.28 -5.98
N VAL A 113 -17.09 17.34 -4.88
CA VAL A 113 -17.54 16.85 -3.57
C VAL A 113 -17.56 18.00 -2.58
N ASP A 114 -18.69 18.18 -1.92
CA ASP A 114 -18.88 19.25 -0.95
C ASP A 114 -18.20 18.92 0.38
N LYS A 115 -17.55 19.93 0.98
CA LYS A 115 -17.10 19.80 2.37
C LYS A 115 -18.29 19.53 3.25
N THR A 116 -18.10 18.71 4.27
CA THR A 116 -19.11 18.61 5.32
C THR A 116 -19.07 19.91 6.12
N ILE A 117 -19.94 20.86 5.75
CA ILE A 117 -20.15 22.09 6.51
C ILE A 117 -20.78 21.67 7.84
N THR A 118 -19.92 21.53 8.84
CA THR A 118 -20.36 21.51 10.22
C THR A 118 -19.92 22.84 10.78
N GLU A 119 -20.87 23.76 10.98
CA GLU A 119 -20.71 24.70 12.09
C GLU A 119 -20.40 23.85 13.32
N LEU A 120 -19.45 24.31 14.15
CA LEU A 120 -19.16 23.77 15.47
C LEU A 120 -20.43 23.86 16.33
N SER A 121 -21.42 23.03 16.05
CA SER A 121 -22.36 22.62 17.06
C SER A 121 -21.51 21.84 18.03
N GLU A 122 -21.24 22.39 19.20
CA GLU A 122 -20.79 21.64 20.37
C GLU A 122 -21.83 20.55 20.64
N VAL A 123 -21.82 19.48 19.84
CA VAL A 123 -22.60 18.29 20.12
C VAL A 123 -21.81 17.62 21.23
N ASN A 124 -22.35 17.84 22.42
CA ASN A 124 -21.83 17.58 23.74
C ASN A 124 -21.71 16.07 24.00
N ILE A 125 -20.84 15.39 23.24
CA ILE A 125 -20.38 14.04 23.51
C ILE A 125 -18.87 14.00 23.25
N ASN A 126 -18.13 14.91 23.86
CA ASN A 126 -16.71 14.65 24.08
C ASN A 126 -16.63 13.52 25.11
N PRO A 127 -15.97 12.38 24.83
CA PRO A 127 -15.39 11.62 25.92
C PRO A 127 -14.54 12.63 26.68
N LYS A 128 -14.80 12.83 27.98
CA LYS A 128 -14.03 13.82 28.75
C LYS A 128 -12.56 13.42 28.90
N ASP A 129 -12.24 12.19 28.55
CA ASP A 129 -10.96 11.56 28.75
C ASP A 129 -10.43 11.00 27.42
N PRO A 130 -9.41 11.65 26.82
CA PRO A 130 -8.77 11.19 25.60
C PRO A 130 -8.01 9.86 25.78
N GLU A 131 -7.52 9.57 26.99
CA GLU A 131 -6.84 8.32 27.32
C GLU A 131 -7.82 7.15 27.38
N ALA A 132 -9.00 7.38 27.97
CA ALA A 132 -10.08 6.40 27.97
C ALA A 132 -10.56 6.07 26.55
N LEU A 133 -10.64 7.09 25.66
CA LEU A 133 -11.02 6.86 24.28
C LEU A 133 -10.04 5.93 23.56
N ILE A 134 -8.73 6.21 23.63
CA ILE A 134 -7.75 5.36 22.91
C ILE A 134 -7.72 3.92 23.45
N ARG A 135 -7.88 3.72 24.76
CA ARG A 135 -8.03 2.38 25.33
C ARG A 135 -9.25 1.66 24.75
N ALA A 136 -10.40 2.32 24.74
CA ALA A 136 -11.64 1.75 24.20
C ALA A 136 -11.55 1.42 22.70
N VAL A 137 -10.86 2.24 21.92
CA VAL A 137 -10.58 1.97 20.48
C VAL A 137 -9.77 0.69 20.31
N MET A 138 -8.71 0.52 21.11
CA MET A 138 -7.85 -0.68 21.06
C MET A 138 -8.61 -1.92 21.51
N ASP A 139 -9.44 -1.82 22.55
CA ASP A 139 -10.25 -2.92 23.07
C ASP A 139 -11.31 -3.38 22.06
N LYS A 140 -11.93 -2.45 21.33
CA LYS A 140 -12.94 -2.76 20.29
C LYS A 140 -12.37 -3.32 19.00
N LYS A 141 -11.05 -3.45 18.87
CA LYS A 141 -10.41 -4.00 17.65
C LYS A 141 -11.03 -5.33 17.21
N GLY A 142 -11.25 -6.26 18.14
CA GLY A 142 -11.78 -7.59 17.83
C GLY A 142 -13.23 -7.59 17.33
N GLU A 143 -14.00 -6.57 17.72
CA GLU A 143 -15.39 -6.39 17.31
C GLU A 143 -15.48 -5.66 15.96
N ASN A 144 -14.68 -4.60 15.79
CA ASN A 144 -14.79 -3.70 14.64
C ASN A 144 -14.16 -4.28 13.36
N TYR A 145 -13.07 -5.04 13.47
CA TYR A 145 -12.31 -5.50 12.30
C TYR A 145 -12.60 -6.97 11.97
N PHE A 146 -12.32 -7.37 10.74
CA PHE A 146 -12.61 -8.74 10.32
C PHE A 146 -11.84 -9.79 11.15
N ASP A 147 -12.52 -10.91 11.41
CA ASP A 147 -12.09 -12.00 12.29
C ASP A 147 -11.79 -13.31 11.53
N GLN A 148 -11.97 -13.32 10.21
CA GLN A 148 -11.69 -14.46 9.32
C GLN A 148 -10.41 -14.24 8.50
N ASN A 149 -9.76 -15.33 8.08
CA ASN A 149 -8.67 -15.21 7.11
C ASN A 149 -9.23 -14.62 5.81
N THR A 150 -8.51 -13.66 5.24
CA THR A 150 -8.95 -12.90 4.06
C THR A 150 -7.79 -12.81 3.08
N ILE A 151 -8.07 -12.97 1.79
CA ILE A 151 -7.11 -12.63 0.72
C ILE A 151 -7.54 -11.28 0.17
N MET A 152 -6.65 -10.30 0.25
CA MET A 152 -6.84 -8.96 -0.32
C MET A 152 -5.96 -8.81 -1.55
N THR A 153 -6.54 -8.36 -2.65
CA THR A 153 -5.77 -7.93 -3.82
C THR A 153 -5.44 -6.45 -3.65
N ALA A 154 -4.18 -6.09 -3.87
CA ALA A 154 -3.71 -4.73 -3.66
C ALA A 154 -2.80 -4.26 -4.78
N PHE A 155 -2.94 -2.99 -5.14
CA PHE A 155 -1.96 -2.28 -5.93
C PHE A 155 -0.95 -1.60 -5.00
N TYR A 156 0.34 -1.82 -5.27
CA TYR A 156 1.47 -1.23 -4.55
C TYR A 156 2.34 -0.42 -5.51
N ARG A 157 2.78 0.75 -5.07
CA ARG A 157 3.76 1.57 -5.78
C ARG A 157 4.82 2.07 -4.82
N GLU A 158 6.07 2.00 -5.23
CA GLU A 158 7.19 2.69 -4.58
C GLU A 158 7.94 3.54 -5.59
N ALA A 159 8.34 4.74 -5.18
CA ALA A 159 9.10 5.65 -6.00
C ALA A 159 10.21 6.30 -5.19
N ILE A 160 11.37 6.46 -5.83
CA ILE A 160 12.50 7.18 -5.28
C ILE A 160 12.81 8.33 -6.21
N ARG A 161 12.78 9.54 -5.66
CA ARG A 161 13.06 10.78 -6.38
C ARG A 161 14.32 11.43 -5.82
N LYS A 162 15.18 11.91 -6.72
CA LYS A 162 16.25 12.85 -6.37
C LYS A 162 15.86 14.21 -6.94
N ARG A 163 15.57 15.17 -6.07
CA ARG A 163 14.95 16.46 -6.45
C ARG A 163 13.66 16.19 -7.27
N ARG A 164 13.61 16.60 -8.55
CA ARG A 164 12.45 16.42 -9.44
C ARG A 164 12.53 15.18 -10.34
N THR A 165 13.56 14.35 -10.20
CA THR A 165 13.80 13.21 -11.11
C THR A 165 13.54 11.90 -10.40
N TYR A 166 12.66 11.07 -10.96
CA TYR A 166 12.50 9.68 -10.56
C TYR A 166 13.74 8.88 -10.94
N VAL A 167 14.36 8.25 -9.94
CA VAL A 167 15.55 7.40 -10.10
C VAL A 167 15.20 5.92 -9.94
N SER A 168 14.12 5.63 -9.22
CA SER A 168 13.49 4.31 -9.14
C SER A 168 11.97 4.46 -9.09
N LEU A 169 11.25 3.56 -9.76
CA LEU A 169 9.81 3.39 -9.70
C LEU A 169 9.51 1.89 -9.86
N SER A 170 8.84 1.30 -8.87
CA SER A 170 8.32 -0.06 -8.93
C SER A 170 6.83 -0.05 -8.64
N GLU A 171 6.08 -0.83 -9.40
CA GLU A 171 4.65 -1.02 -9.19
C GLU A 171 4.35 -2.52 -9.20
N ALA A 172 3.39 -2.94 -8.38
CA ALA A 172 2.98 -4.33 -8.30
C ALA A 172 1.49 -4.48 -7.97
N VAL A 173 0.89 -5.55 -8.48
CA VAL A 173 -0.32 -6.15 -7.91
C VAL A 173 0.12 -7.33 -7.06
N VAL A 174 -0.40 -7.38 -5.83
CA VAL A 174 -0.06 -8.41 -4.85
C VAL A 174 -1.32 -8.99 -4.22
N ASP A 175 -1.24 -10.26 -3.81
CA ASP A 175 -2.21 -10.86 -2.91
C ASP A 175 -1.68 -10.84 -1.49
N ILE A 176 -2.47 -10.31 -0.57
CA ILE A 176 -2.17 -10.25 0.85
C ILE A 176 -3.06 -11.26 1.56
N TYR A 177 -2.43 -12.29 2.13
CA TYR A 177 -3.07 -13.28 2.98
C TYR A 177 -3.16 -12.69 4.39
N LYS A 178 -4.16 -11.82 4.57
CA LYS A 178 -4.49 -11.14 5.82
C LYS A 178 -4.97 -12.13 6.86
N ARG A 179 -4.38 -12.06 8.05
CA ARG A 179 -4.82 -12.79 9.24
C ARG A 179 -5.87 -11.97 10.00
N PRO A 180 -6.79 -12.61 10.74
CA PRO A 180 -7.72 -11.92 11.64
C PRO A 180 -7.00 -10.88 12.51
N TYR A 181 -7.64 -9.75 12.81
CA TYR A 181 -7.01 -8.65 13.56
C TYR A 181 -6.66 -8.99 15.02
N VAL A 182 -7.35 -9.98 15.59
CA VAL A 182 -7.03 -10.55 16.91
C VAL A 182 -5.89 -11.57 16.87
N SER A 183 -5.47 -12.01 15.68
CA SER A 183 -4.38 -12.96 15.53
C SER A 183 -3.02 -12.26 15.64
N GLY A 184 -2.13 -12.79 16.49
CA GLY A 184 -0.72 -12.39 16.54
C GLY A 184 0.15 -12.91 15.39
N LYS A 185 -0.44 -13.54 14.36
CA LYS A 185 0.30 -14.01 13.19
C LYS A 185 0.48 -12.88 12.18
N ASN A 186 1.67 -12.83 11.58
CA ASN A 186 2.00 -11.92 10.49
C ASN A 186 1.21 -12.28 9.23
N ASP A 187 0.86 -11.23 8.48
CA ASP A 187 0.30 -11.35 7.14
C ASP A 187 1.38 -11.86 6.17
N LEU A 188 0.94 -12.53 5.10
CA LEU A 188 1.83 -13.01 4.05
C LEU A 188 1.48 -12.33 2.74
N ILE A 189 2.49 -12.10 1.90
CA ILE A 189 2.30 -11.46 0.60
C ILE A 189 2.75 -12.46 -0.49
N LYS A 190 1.95 -12.58 -1.55
CA LYS A 190 2.32 -13.21 -2.81
C LYS A 190 2.42 -12.11 -3.87
N LEU A 191 3.56 -12.02 -4.54
CA LEU A 191 3.72 -11.14 -5.69
C LEU A 191 2.96 -11.76 -6.87
N PHE A 192 1.98 -11.03 -7.43
CA PHE A 192 1.23 -11.51 -8.59
C PHE A 192 1.83 -10.98 -9.89
N LYS A 193 1.92 -9.65 -10.01
CA LYS A 193 2.44 -8.99 -11.22
C LYS A 193 3.19 -7.73 -10.83
N ALA A 194 4.36 -7.48 -11.42
CA ALA A 194 5.16 -6.31 -11.08
C ALA A 194 5.95 -5.76 -12.27
N ARG A 195 6.04 -4.43 -12.34
CA ARG A 195 6.88 -3.72 -13.31
C ARG A 195 7.76 -2.70 -12.61
N LYS A 196 8.95 -2.46 -13.17
CA LYS A 196 9.93 -1.53 -12.62
C LYS A 196 10.68 -0.73 -13.65
N SER A 197 11.24 0.35 -13.15
CA SER A 197 12.29 1.11 -13.79
C SER A 197 13.20 1.68 -12.74
N ALA A 198 14.49 1.42 -12.89
CA ALA A 198 15.49 2.09 -12.10
C ALA A 198 16.62 2.53 -13.02
N ASP A 199 16.98 3.82 -12.94
CA ASP A 199 18.10 4.41 -13.65
C ASP A 199 19.15 4.87 -12.65
N TYR A 200 19.73 3.89 -11.95
CA TYR A 200 20.78 4.13 -10.94
C TYR A 200 22.08 4.67 -11.57
N LYS A 201 22.26 4.58 -12.89
CA LYS A 201 23.42 5.12 -13.61
C LYS A 201 23.48 6.65 -13.57
N ARG A 202 22.35 7.32 -13.30
CA ARG A 202 22.27 8.78 -13.14
C ARG A 202 22.62 9.27 -11.73
N LEU A 203 23.08 8.40 -10.84
CA LEU A 203 23.40 8.74 -9.46
C LEU A 203 24.92 8.90 -9.30
N ASP A 204 25.40 10.14 -9.16
CA ASP A 204 26.82 10.45 -8.88
C ASP A 204 27.28 10.06 -7.45
N THR A 205 26.51 9.25 -6.71
CA THR A 205 26.64 9.07 -5.25
C THR A 205 26.44 7.61 -4.86
N VAL A 206 25.20 7.18 -4.57
CA VAL A 206 24.80 5.81 -4.21
C VAL A 206 23.38 5.56 -4.71
N ALA A 207 23.10 4.31 -5.10
CA ALA A 207 21.75 3.84 -5.31
C ALA A 207 21.04 3.71 -3.96
N VAL A 208 20.15 4.67 -3.65
CA VAL A 208 19.19 4.52 -2.55
C VAL A 208 18.21 3.42 -2.95
N LYS A 209 18.06 2.42 -2.07
CA LYS A 209 17.15 1.30 -2.24
C LYS A 209 16.27 1.19 -1.01
N LEU A 210 15.00 0.88 -1.23
CA LEU A 210 14.05 0.60 -0.17
C LEU A 210 13.98 -0.92 0.04
N GLN A 211 14.22 -1.36 1.28
CA GLN A 211 13.98 -2.73 1.70
C GLN A 211 12.61 -2.80 2.38
N GLY A 212 11.82 -3.81 2.04
CA GLY A 212 10.49 -4.01 2.64
C GLY A 212 9.43 -4.33 1.59
N GLY A 213 9.48 -3.60 0.48
CA GLY A 213 8.45 -3.65 -0.56
C GLY A 213 7.04 -3.49 0.06
N PRO A 214 6.03 -4.23 -0.46
CA PRO A 214 4.66 -4.20 0.06
C PRO A 214 4.50 -4.59 1.54
N SER A 215 5.50 -5.20 2.18
CA SER A 215 5.41 -5.48 3.63
C SER A 215 5.45 -4.20 4.47
N SER A 216 6.07 -3.14 3.96
CA SER A 216 6.23 -1.86 4.68
C SER A 216 4.88 -1.21 5.01
N THR A 217 3.92 -1.26 4.09
CA THR A 217 2.57 -0.70 4.27
C THR A 217 1.70 -1.55 5.20
N LEU A 218 1.93 -2.86 5.27
CA LEU A 218 1.27 -3.72 6.26
C LEU A 218 1.79 -3.50 7.68
N TYR A 219 3.07 -3.14 7.81
CA TYR A 219 3.67 -2.85 9.12
C TYR A 219 3.02 -1.63 9.80
N ILE A 220 2.54 -0.67 9.01
CA ILE A 220 1.86 0.54 9.50
C ILE A 220 0.34 0.39 9.62
N ASP A 221 -0.23 -0.79 9.35
CA ASP A 221 -1.63 -1.09 9.68
C ASP A 221 -1.78 -1.07 11.21
N LEU A 222 -2.11 0.11 11.74
CA LEU A 222 -2.13 0.43 13.16
C LEU A 222 -3.04 -0.50 13.97
N MET A 223 -4.20 -0.84 13.44
CA MET A 223 -5.10 -1.74 14.15
C MET A 223 -4.57 -3.18 14.09
N LYS A 224 -3.92 -3.61 13.01
CA LYS A 224 -3.32 -4.94 12.97
C LYS A 224 -2.10 -5.05 13.87
N ASN A 225 -1.26 -4.02 13.89
CA ASN A 225 0.03 -3.98 14.58
C ASN A 225 0.15 -2.74 15.50
N PRO A 226 -0.69 -2.62 16.55
CA PRO A 226 -0.73 -1.42 17.38
C PRO A 226 0.61 -1.14 18.07
N ASP A 227 1.33 -2.19 18.50
CA ASP A 227 2.61 -2.08 19.21
C ASP A 227 3.71 -1.37 18.40
N ASN A 228 3.55 -1.24 17.07
CA ASN A 228 4.49 -0.50 16.23
C ASN A 228 4.38 1.03 16.43
N VAL A 229 3.30 1.53 17.02
CA VAL A 229 3.06 2.96 17.28
C VAL A 229 2.68 3.20 18.75
N PHE A 230 1.76 2.40 19.27
CA PHE A 230 1.25 2.45 20.64
C PHE A 230 1.60 1.15 21.37
N THR A 231 2.61 1.19 22.23
CA THR A 231 2.91 0.07 23.14
C THR A 231 1.79 -0.10 24.17
N GLN A 232 1.75 -1.24 24.87
CA GLN A 232 0.77 -1.47 25.95
C GLN A 232 0.79 -0.37 27.03
N ASN A 233 1.94 0.28 27.23
CA ASN A 233 2.13 1.39 28.16
C ASN A 233 2.10 2.76 27.44
N MET A 234 1.32 2.91 26.36
CA MET A 234 1.29 4.14 25.54
C MET A 234 1.09 5.43 26.36
N LEU A 235 0.36 5.40 27.47
CA LEU A 235 0.14 6.59 28.30
C LEU A 235 1.38 7.08 29.05
N GLU A 236 2.40 6.23 29.21
CA GLU A 236 3.70 6.64 29.76
C GLU A 236 4.48 7.48 28.74
N TYR A 237 4.26 7.22 27.45
CA TYR A 237 5.06 7.78 26.34
C TYR A 237 4.37 8.89 25.54
N TYR A 238 3.04 8.96 25.58
CA TYR A 238 2.26 9.88 24.76
C TYR A 238 1.32 10.74 25.61
N ASP A 239 1.18 11.99 25.20
CA ASP A 239 0.08 12.86 25.59
C ASP A 239 -1.04 12.76 24.56
N PHE A 240 -2.28 12.59 25.04
CA PHE A 240 -3.48 12.53 24.19
C PHE A 240 -4.36 13.76 24.41
N SER A 241 -4.95 14.28 23.34
CA SER A 241 -5.86 15.43 23.42
C SER A 241 -6.88 15.42 22.30
N PHE A 242 -8.04 16.02 22.52
CA PHE A 242 -9.04 16.18 21.47
C PHE A 242 -8.69 17.34 20.53
N ALA A 243 -8.96 17.14 19.26
CA ALA A 243 -9.15 18.21 18.29
C ALA A 243 -10.65 18.40 18.01
N PRO A 244 -11.05 19.48 17.31
CA PRO A 244 -12.42 19.61 16.81
C PRO A 244 -12.85 18.33 16.09
N THR A 245 -14.01 17.82 16.46
CA THR A 245 -14.64 16.67 15.79
C THR A 245 -14.93 17.02 14.34
N THR A 246 -14.99 16.00 13.50
CA THR A 246 -15.41 16.14 12.10
C THR A 246 -16.50 15.12 11.78
N LYS A 247 -16.90 15.03 10.52
CA LYS A 247 -17.82 14.01 10.03
C LYS A 247 -17.23 13.26 8.84
N LEU A 248 -17.66 12.02 8.69
CA LEU A 248 -17.41 11.19 7.51
C LEU A 248 -18.58 10.22 7.36
N ASP A 249 -19.26 10.25 6.20
CA ASP A 249 -20.49 9.50 5.94
C ASP A 249 -21.63 9.90 6.91
N ASP A 250 -21.81 11.21 7.12
CA ASP A 250 -22.74 11.84 8.09
C ASP A 250 -22.57 11.43 9.57
N LYS A 251 -21.67 10.48 9.86
CA LYS A 251 -21.31 10.00 11.19
C LYS A 251 -20.30 10.93 11.83
N PHE A 252 -20.47 11.15 13.14
CA PHE A 252 -19.53 11.93 13.94
C PHE A 252 -18.20 11.19 14.06
N ILE A 253 -17.10 11.94 13.93
CA ILE A 253 -15.74 11.45 14.01
C ILE A 253 -15.02 12.19 15.13
N TYR A 254 -14.56 11.44 16.14
CA TYR A 254 -13.60 11.92 17.10
C TYR A 254 -12.23 12.09 16.45
N VAL A 255 -11.62 13.26 16.68
CA VAL A 255 -10.24 13.53 16.24
C VAL A 255 -9.36 13.53 17.47
N LEU A 256 -8.65 12.43 17.68
CA LEU A 256 -7.74 12.26 18.81
C LEU A 256 -6.31 12.56 18.37
N LYS A 257 -5.71 13.60 18.94
CA LYS A 257 -4.30 13.90 18.78
C LYS A 257 -3.48 13.08 19.77
N PHE A 258 -2.31 12.65 19.34
CA PHE A 258 -1.32 12.05 20.20
C PHE A 258 0.06 12.64 19.89
N LYS A 259 0.90 12.79 20.90
CA LYS A 259 2.26 13.30 20.74
C LYS A 259 3.18 12.69 21.79
N GLN A 260 4.35 12.25 21.35
CA GLN A 260 5.44 11.82 22.23
C GLN A 260 5.69 12.85 23.33
N LYS A 261 5.80 12.39 24.58
CA LYS A 261 6.13 13.26 25.72
C LYS A 261 7.56 13.79 25.61
N PRO A 262 7.84 15.01 26.08
CA PRO A 262 9.17 15.65 25.94
C PRO A 262 10.33 14.90 26.61
N ASN A 263 10.06 14.06 27.61
CA ASN A 263 11.06 13.30 28.34
C ASN A 263 11.39 11.94 27.72
N VAL A 264 10.70 11.53 26.66
CA VAL A 264 10.99 10.30 25.93
C VAL A 264 12.09 10.59 24.91
N ILE A 265 13.21 9.87 25.02
CA ILE A 265 14.37 10.07 24.14
C ILE A 265 14.24 9.25 22.85
N ASP A 266 13.63 8.07 22.95
CA ASP A 266 13.39 7.18 21.81
C ASP A 266 12.52 7.90 20.76
N PRO A 267 12.84 7.80 19.46
CA PRO A 267 12.01 8.35 18.40
C PRO A 267 10.64 7.67 18.38
N LEU A 268 9.61 8.39 18.81
CA LEU A 268 8.21 7.97 18.75
C LEU A 268 7.43 8.90 17.83
N TYR A 269 6.10 8.86 17.89
CA TYR A 269 5.25 9.47 16.87
C TYR A 269 4.48 10.71 17.38
N GLU A 270 4.01 11.52 16.46
CA GLU A 270 2.93 12.47 16.72
C GLU A 270 1.93 12.47 15.57
N GLY A 271 0.65 12.68 15.86
CA GLY A 271 -0.37 12.55 14.83
C GLY A 271 -1.80 12.73 15.30
N LYS A 272 -2.71 12.29 14.43
CA LYS A 272 -4.16 12.32 14.61
C LYS A 272 -4.77 10.98 14.23
N LEU A 273 -5.67 10.51 15.08
CA LEU A 273 -6.55 9.38 14.84
C LEU A 273 -7.96 9.90 14.59
N TYR A 274 -8.59 9.42 13.53
CA TYR A 274 -9.97 9.73 13.16
C TYR A 274 -10.82 8.52 13.47
N ILE A 275 -11.62 8.63 14.53
CA ILE A 275 -12.32 7.52 15.17
C ILE A 275 -13.81 7.73 15.00
N ASP A 276 -14.52 6.73 14.50
CA ASP A 276 -15.98 6.72 14.42
C ASP A 276 -16.60 6.82 15.82
N ALA A 277 -17.48 7.79 16.05
CA ALA A 277 -17.97 8.08 17.41
C ALA A 277 -18.91 6.99 17.97
N GLU A 278 -19.57 6.21 17.11
CA GLU A 278 -20.51 5.16 17.53
C GLU A 278 -19.79 3.82 17.73
N SER A 279 -19.06 3.37 16.71
CA SER A 279 -18.38 2.08 16.73
C SER A 279 -17.02 2.13 17.44
N LEU A 280 -16.41 3.31 17.59
CA LEU A 280 -15.01 3.51 18.00
C LEU A 280 -14.01 2.83 17.05
N ALA A 281 -14.39 2.59 15.80
CA ALA A 281 -13.48 2.09 14.78
C ALA A 281 -12.54 3.21 14.30
N LEU A 282 -11.28 2.88 14.06
CA LEU A 282 -10.33 3.81 13.47
C LEU A 282 -10.60 3.89 11.96
N LYS A 283 -11.01 5.07 11.48
CA LYS A 283 -11.24 5.35 10.05
C LYS A 283 -9.98 5.77 9.32
N ARG A 284 -9.14 6.59 9.96
CA ARG A 284 -7.87 7.08 9.41
C ARG A 284 -6.88 7.38 10.52
N ALA A 285 -5.59 7.16 10.28
CA ALA A 285 -4.54 7.72 11.11
C ALA A 285 -3.52 8.45 10.24
N ILE A 286 -3.18 9.66 10.64
CA ILE A 286 -2.15 10.48 9.99
C ILE A 286 -1.14 10.81 11.07
N PHE A 287 0.10 10.38 10.89
CA PHE A 287 1.14 10.53 11.89
C PHE A 287 2.52 10.60 11.27
N LYS A 288 3.49 11.07 12.04
CA LYS A 288 4.89 11.14 11.64
C LYS A 288 5.78 10.76 12.80
N LEU A 289 6.97 10.27 12.48
CA LEU A 289 8.03 10.03 13.47
C LEU A 289 8.62 11.35 13.94
N ASN A 290 8.95 11.46 15.22
CA ASN A 290 9.82 12.51 15.74
C ASN A 290 11.26 12.24 15.27
N THR A 291 11.80 13.11 14.43
CA THR A 291 13.13 12.99 13.84
C THR A 291 14.21 13.82 14.54
N GLU A 292 13.92 14.35 15.74
CA GLU A 292 14.87 15.19 16.50
C GLU A 292 16.16 14.45 16.87
N ASN A 293 16.08 13.17 17.25
CA ASN A 293 17.25 12.33 17.51
C ASN A 293 17.72 11.65 16.20
N GLU A 294 18.50 12.39 15.41
CA GLU A 294 18.97 11.94 14.08
C GLU A 294 19.73 10.60 14.11
N GLU A 295 20.47 10.31 15.18
CA GLU A 295 21.28 9.09 15.32
C GLU A 295 20.38 7.85 15.48
N GLU A 296 19.50 7.86 16.49
CA GLU A 296 18.54 6.76 16.73
C GLU A 296 17.65 6.52 15.51
N VAL A 297 17.14 7.60 14.89
CA VAL A 297 16.33 7.47 13.68
C VAL A 297 17.15 6.86 12.53
N SER A 298 18.41 7.24 12.38
CA SER A 298 19.25 6.64 11.35
C SER A 298 19.46 5.15 11.59
N GLU A 299 19.64 4.71 12.84
CA GLU A 299 19.75 3.30 13.20
C GLU A 299 18.47 2.49 12.92
N MET A 300 17.29 3.11 13.13
CA MET A 300 15.99 2.48 12.85
C MET A 300 15.81 2.12 11.36
N PHE A 301 16.21 3.01 10.45
CA PHE A 301 15.91 2.88 9.01
C PHE A 301 17.10 2.44 8.16
N VAL A 302 18.33 2.82 8.51
CA VAL A 302 19.51 2.62 7.67
C VAL A 302 20.14 1.26 7.93
N ARG A 303 19.86 0.29 7.05
CA ARG A 303 20.46 -1.06 7.17
C ARG A 303 21.91 -1.12 6.74
N ARG A 304 22.28 -0.38 5.69
CA ARG A 304 23.64 -0.33 5.15
C ARG A 304 23.91 1.04 4.53
N LYS A 305 25.10 1.60 4.79
CA LYS A 305 25.60 2.82 4.16
C LYS A 305 27.08 2.66 3.78
N PRO A 306 27.60 3.39 2.79
CA PRO A 306 29.04 3.50 2.56
C PRO A 306 29.75 4.08 3.79
N SER A 307 31.03 3.72 3.96
CA SER A 307 31.83 4.21 5.09
C SER A 307 32.11 5.71 5.05
N ASN A 308 32.03 6.34 3.87
CA ASN A 308 32.31 7.76 3.64
C ASN A 308 31.03 8.59 3.44
N ALA A 309 29.91 8.10 3.96
CA ALA A 309 28.62 8.76 3.88
C ALA A 309 27.85 8.62 5.19
N ASP A 310 27.19 9.69 5.60
CA ASP A 310 26.19 9.71 6.65
C ASP A 310 24.80 9.86 6.05
N VAL A 311 23.86 9.10 6.58
CA VAL A 311 22.51 8.97 6.03
C VAL A 311 21.53 9.27 7.15
N TYR A 312 20.71 10.29 6.94
CA TYR A 312 19.74 10.78 7.91
C TYR A 312 18.34 10.70 7.32
N ILE A 313 17.38 10.23 8.13
CA ILE A 313 15.96 10.31 7.78
C ILE A 313 15.42 11.59 8.42
N THR A 314 15.18 12.62 7.61
CA THR A 314 14.76 13.93 8.11
C THR A 314 13.24 14.02 8.25
N GLU A 315 12.50 13.21 7.48
CA GLU A 315 11.05 13.09 7.58
C GLU A 315 10.62 11.64 7.41
N ALA A 316 9.65 11.20 8.22
CA ALA A 316 8.94 9.94 8.04
C ALA A 316 7.45 10.14 8.36
N ASN A 317 6.63 10.21 7.31
CA ASN A 317 5.20 10.50 7.38
C ASN A 317 4.38 9.27 6.98
N TYR A 318 3.26 9.07 7.65
CA TYR A 318 2.38 7.92 7.49
C TYR A 318 0.92 8.37 7.40
N ASP A 319 0.19 7.80 6.46
CA ASP A 319 -1.23 8.04 6.27
C ASP A 319 -1.91 6.72 5.93
N ILE A 320 -2.80 6.27 6.81
CA ILE A 320 -3.53 5.01 6.67
C ILE A 320 -5.01 5.27 6.78
N ASN A 321 -5.80 4.57 5.96
CA ASN A 321 -7.25 4.59 6.10
C ASN A 321 -7.86 3.18 6.02
N TYR A 322 -9.05 3.09 6.58
CA TYR A 322 -9.84 1.88 6.68
C TYR A 322 -11.20 2.12 6.03
N ARG A 323 -11.76 1.08 5.43
CA ARG A 323 -13.08 1.07 4.82
C ARG A 323 -13.98 0.08 5.55
N GLU A 324 -15.20 0.51 5.82
CA GLU A 324 -16.24 -0.35 6.38
C GLU A 324 -16.97 -1.09 5.25
N HIS A 325 -17.24 -2.37 5.47
CA HIS A 325 -18.09 -3.17 4.61
C HIS A 325 -18.86 -4.19 5.46
N LYS A 326 -20.19 -4.10 5.43
CA LYS A 326 -21.12 -5.02 6.13
C LYS A 326 -20.84 -5.14 7.63
N GLY A 327 -20.60 -4.01 8.29
CA GLY A 327 -20.36 -3.88 9.72
C GLY A 327 -18.93 -4.18 10.16
N ARG A 328 -18.01 -4.48 9.24
CA ARG A 328 -16.61 -4.79 9.56
C ARG A 328 -15.66 -3.84 8.84
N TRP A 329 -14.56 -3.51 9.49
CA TRP A 329 -13.53 -2.61 8.98
C TRP A 329 -12.37 -3.38 8.34
N TYR A 330 -11.93 -2.89 7.19
CA TYR A 330 -10.86 -3.44 6.37
C TYR A 330 -9.80 -2.36 6.14
N TYR A 331 -8.53 -2.77 6.18
CA TYR A 331 -7.44 -1.90 5.74
C TYR A 331 -7.67 -1.55 4.27
N ASN A 332 -7.60 -0.28 3.90
CA ASN A 332 -8.01 0.17 2.57
C ASN A 332 -6.86 0.86 1.83
N TYR A 333 -6.14 1.77 2.49
CA TYR A 333 -5.00 2.45 1.90
C TYR A 333 -3.93 2.73 2.95
N GLY A 334 -2.67 2.71 2.53
CA GLY A 334 -1.57 3.26 3.33
C GLY A 334 -0.47 3.86 2.48
N ARG A 335 0.07 4.98 2.96
CA ARG A 335 1.16 5.73 2.36
C ARG A 335 2.27 5.99 3.36
N ILE A 336 3.51 5.84 2.89
CA ILE A 336 4.74 6.20 3.61
C ILE A 336 5.48 7.23 2.76
N GLY A 337 5.81 8.37 3.37
CA GLY A 337 6.67 9.39 2.76
C GLY A 337 7.93 9.59 3.60
N LEU A 338 9.09 9.32 3.02
CA LEU A 338 10.39 9.52 3.68
C LEU A 338 11.22 10.60 2.96
N GLU A 339 11.89 11.47 3.72
CA GLU A 339 12.99 12.30 3.21
C GLU A 339 14.32 11.79 3.76
N VAL A 340 15.26 11.50 2.85
CA VAL A 340 16.59 10.99 3.18
C VAL A 340 17.63 12.01 2.74
N LYS A 341 18.44 12.48 3.71
CA LYS A 341 19.59 13.36 3.51
C LYS A 341 20.86 12.51 3.59
N ILE A 342 21.69 12.57 2.54
CA ILE A 342 22.99 11.91 2.50
C ILE A 342 24.10 12.95 2.45
N ASP A 343 24.92 12.97 3.49
CA ASP A 343 26.11 13.79 3.61
C ASP A 343 27.33 12.95 3.22
N TRP A 344 28.15 13.47 2.32
CA TRP A 344 29.31 12.76 1.76
C TRP A 344 30.59 13.43 2.23
N ASP A 345 31.56 12.62 2.64
CA ASP A 345 32.89 13.11 2.93
C ASP A 345 33.43 13.94 1.75
N LYS A 346 33.96 15.13 2.06
CA LYS A 346 34.63 16.01 1.10
C LYS A 346 33.72 16.53 -0.04
N ARG A 347 32.39 16.43 0.08
CA ARG A 347 31.45 17.12 -0.83
C ARG A 347 30.79 18.31 -0.12
N LEU A 348 30.76 19.45 -0.80
CA LEU A 348 30.18 20.70 -0.27
C LEU A 348 28.64 20.66 -0.19
N PHE A 349 27.99 19.74 -0.90
CA PHE A 349 26.53 19.66 -0.96
C PHE A 349 26.03 18.25 -0.66
N ASN A 350 24.99 18.20 0.17
CA ASN A 350 24.27 16.98 0.48
C ASN A 350 23.39 16.51 -0.68
N SER A 351 23.05 15.21 -0.65
CA SER A 351 22.09 14.62 -1.57
C SER A 351 20.79 14.33 -0.85
N LYS A 352 19.69 14.93 -1.32
CA LYS A 352 18.34 14.69 -0.82
C LYS A 352 17.55 13.76 -1.73
N TYR A 353 16.92 12.77 -1.13
CA TYR A 353 16.02 11.82 -1.78
C TYR A 353 14.66 11.83 -1.09
N GLN A 354 13.60 11.70 -1.89
CA GLN A 354 12.25 11.49 -1.41
C GLN A 354 11.81 10.09 -1.82
N LEU A 355 11.32 9.33 -0.86
CA LEU A 355 10.80 7.98 -1.07
C LEU A 355 9.31 8.01 -0.76
N ASP A 356 8.50 7.66 -1.75
CA ASP A 356 7.06 7.52 -1.60
C ASP A 356 6.70 6.06 -1.78
N VAL A 357 5.92 5.52 -0.85
CA VAL A 357 5.35 4.18 -0.92
C VAL A 357 3.85 4.33 -0.73
N GLU A 358 3.05 3.68 -1.56
CA GLU A 358 1.60 3.62 -1.41
C GLU A 358 1.07 2.23 -1.73
N MET A 359 0.00 1.86 -1.03
CA MET A 359 -0.73 0.63 -1.30
C MET A 359 -2.23 0.86 -1.14
N ALA A 360 -3.00 0.51 -2.16
CA ALA A 360 -4.46 0.49 -2.12
C ALA A 360 -4.96 -0.94 -2.22
N ILE A 361 -5.86 -1.34 -1.33
CA ILE A 361 -6.63 -2.57 -1.46
C ILE A 361 -7.71 -2.33 -2.50
N THR A 362 -7.76 -3.18 -3.51
CA THR A 362 -8.64 -3.00 -4.67
C THR A 362 -9.75 -4.04 -4.74
N ASP A 363 -9.56 -5.17 -4.07
CA ASP A 363 -10.57 -6.22 -3.87
C ASP A 363 -10.19 -7.10 -2.66
N TRP A 364 -11.15 -7.90 -2.16
CA TRP A 364 -10.87 -8.96 -1.20
C TRP A 364 -11.93 -10.05 -1.20
N ARG A 365 -11.53 -11.21 -0.66
CA ARG A 365 -12.41 -12.37 -0.45
C ARG A 365 -12.02 -13.12 0.83
N THR A 366 -13.00 -13.75 1.46
CA THR A 366 -12.75 -14.69 2.56
C THR A 366 -11.87 -15.84 2.07
N ASN A 367 -10.94 -16.27 2.92
CA ASN A 367 -10.05 -17.39 2.65
C ASN A 367 -10.29 -18.53 3.63
N GLU A 368 -10.99 -19.57 3.15
CA GLU A 368 -11.27 -20.76 3.96
C GLU A 368 -10.14 -21.79 3.91
N ASN A 369 -9.56 -22.02 2.72
CA ASN A 369 -8.72 -23.20 2.47
C ASN A 369 -7.38 -22.89 1.78
N GLU A 370 -7.15 -21.67 1.31
CA GLU A 370 -5.93 -21.35 0.56
C GLU A 370 -4.76 -21.05 1.47
N THR A 371 -3.69 -21.83 1.29
CA THR A 371 -2.43 -21.64 2.00
C THR A 371 -1.32 -21.25 1.03
N LEU A 372 -0.58 -20.20 1.39
CA LEU A 372 0.57 -19.76 0.61
C LEU A 372 1.83 -20.60 0.95
N LYS A 373 2.35 -21.33 -0.05
CA LYS A 373 3.58 -22.13 0.09
C LYS A 373 4.77 -21.20 0.32
N ALA A 374 5.76 -21.67 1.10
CA ALA A 374 6.90 -20.84 1.50
C ALA A 374 7.68 -20.22 0.34
N ARG A 375 7.82 -20.95 -0.78
CA ARG A 375 8.52 -20.49 -1.99
C ARG A 375 7.80 -19.36 -2.74
N ASP A 376 6.48 -19.26 -2.56
CA ASP A 376 5.63 -18.27 -3.24
C ASP A 376 5.43 -17.02 -2.35
N ARG A 377 6.01 -17.01 -1.13
CA ARG A 377 5.95 -15.88 -0.20
C ARG A 377 6.99 -14.85 -0.59
N LEU A 378 6.52 -13.61 -0.78
CA LEU A 378 7.39 -12.46 -0.89
C LEU A 378 8.10 -12.24 0.46
N LYS A 379 9.42 -12.13 0.44
CA LYS A 379 10.21 -11.87 1.64
C LYS A 379 10.01 -10.42 2.08
N SER A 380 9.83 -10.18 3.38
CA SER A 380 9.77 -8.82 3.93
C SER A 380 11.09 -8.05 3.82
N SER A 381 12.19 -8.69 3.40
CA SER A 381 13.47 -8.07 3.09
C SER A 381 13.66 -7.77 1.60
N VAL A 382 12.62 -7.90 0.78
CA VAL A 382 12.73 -7.71 -0.67
C VAL A 382 13.04 -6.26 -1.01
N VAL A 383 13.81 -6.07 -2.07
CA VAL A 383 13.92 -4.79 -2.80
C VAL A 383 13.14 -4.99 -4.09
N LEU A 384 11.92 -4.44 -4.19
CA LEU A 384 11.01 -4.76 -5.30
C LEU A 384 11.59 -4.33 -6.66
N ALA A 385 12.37 -3.24 -6.67
CA ALA A 385 13.14 -2.79 -7.82
C ALA A 385 14.19 -3.81 -8.31
N ASP A 386 14.52 -4.86 -7.57
CA ASP A 386 15.41 -5.93 -8.02
C ASP A 386 14.64 -7.15 -8.57
N GLU A 387 13.39 -7.40 -8.11
CA GLU A 387 12.58 -8.58 -8.47
C GLU A 387 11.65 -8.42 -9.69
N ALA A 388 11.24 -7.20 -10.04
CA ALA A 388 10.23 -6.97 -11.09
C ALA A 388 10.77 -6.90 -12.53
N GLU A 389 9.90 -7.07 -13.52
CA GLU A 389 10.21 -6.94 -14.96
C GLU A 389 10.11 -5.48 -15.45
N GLY A 390 10.65 -5.14 -16.62
CA GLY A 390 10.64 -3.75 -17.13
C GLY A 390 9.26 -3.26 -17.65
N PHE A 391 9.06 -1.94 -17.79
CA PHE A 391 7.86 -1.34 -18.41
C PHE A 391 7.81 -1.55 -19.94
N SER A 392 7.43 -2.74 -20.41
CA SER A 392 7.29 -3.04 -21.86
C SER A 392 5.85 -2.96 -22.37
N ASP A 393 4.87 -3.35 -21.54
CA ASP A 393 3.47 -3.52 -21.93
C ASP A 393 2.61 -2.27 -21.63
N PRO A 394 1.90 -1.68 -22.62
CA PRO A 394 0.90 -0.64 -22.40
C PRO A 394 -0.33 -1.09 -21.61
N GLU A 395 -0.77 -2.35 -21.75
CA GLU A 395 -1.96 -2.91 -21.10
C GLU A 395 -1.61 -3.76 -19.86
N PHE A 396 -0.43 -3.52 -19.29
CA PHE A 396 0.17 -4.35 -18.24
C PHE A 396 -0.77 -4.69 -17.09
N TRP A 397 -1.67 -3.79 -16.69
CA TRP A 397 -2.57 -4.04 -15.56
C TRP A 397 -3.84 -4.81 -15.92
N GLY A 398 -4.17 -5.02 -17.20
CA GLY A 398 -5.36 -5.78 -17.62
C GLY A 398 -6.62 -5.34 -16.87
N GLU A 399 -7.31 -6.30 -16.25
CA GLU A 399 -8.54 -6.11 -15.46
C GLU A 399 -8.30 -5.55 -14.04
N TYR A 400 -7.06 -5.55 -13.55
CA TYR A 400 -6.76 -5.13 -12.19
C TYR A 400 -6.90 -3.62 -12.02
N ASN A 401 -7.61 -3.25 -10.96
CA ASN A 401 -7.68 -1.88 -10.46
C ASN A 401 -6.31 -1.45 -9.92
N VAL A 402 -5.92 -0.21 -10.23
CA VAL A 402 -4.64 0.39 -9.84
C VAL A 402 -4.85 1.86 -9.51
N ILE A 403 -3.88 2.46 -8.83
CA ILE A 403 -3.84 3.92 -8.65
C ILE A 403 -3.31 4.54 -9.94
N GLU A 404 -4.09 5.43 -10.57
CA GLU A 404 -3.65 6.09 -11.79
C GLU A 404 -2.36 6.88 -11.56
N PRO A 405 -1.36 6.80 -12.45
CA PRO A 405 -0.15 7.57 -12.30
C PRO A 405 -0.47 9.06 -12.41
N GLU A 406 0.00 9.85 -11.44
CA GLU A 406 0.04 11.31 -11.56
C GLU A 406 0.89 11.75 -12.77
N LYS A 407 0.68 12.96 -13.28
CA LYS A 407 1.36 13.47 -14.49
C LYS A 407 2.89 13.35 -14.44
N SER A 408 3.48 13.55 -13.27
CA SER A 408 4.91 13.40 -12.99
C SER A 408 5.39 11.95 -13.17
N ILE A 409 4.64 10.98 -12.67
CA ILE A 409 4.91 9.55 -12.82
C ILE A 409 4.67 9.13 -14.28
N GLU A 410 3.58 9.56 -14.90
CA GLU A 410 3.29 9.26 -16.30
C GLU A 410 4.42 9.75 -17.23
N SER A 411 4.89 10.98 -17.00
CA SER A 411 6.03 11.55 -17.71
C SER A 411 7.31 10.73 -17.51
N ALA A 412 7.55 10.25 -16.28
CA ALA A 412 8.66 9.37 -15.98
C ALA A 412 8.54 8.04 -16.74
N ILE A 413 7.39 7.37 -16.67
CA ILE A 413 7.10 6.12 -17.38
C ILE A 413 7.30 6.29 -18.89
N LYS A 414 6.80 7.38 -19.48
CA LYS A 414 6.97 7.69 -20.91
C LYS A 414 8.44 7.86 -21.29
N LYS A 415 9.23 8.56 -20.46
CA LYS A 415 10.67 8.71 -20.66
C LYS A 415 11.39 7.36 -20.59
N ILE A 416 11.03 6.52 -19.63
CA ILE A 416 11.57 5.16 -19.45
C ILE A 416 11.27 4.31 -20.69
N LYS A 417 10.01 4.24 -21.13
CA LYS A 417 9.59 3.50 -22.33
C LYS A 417 10.37 3.94 -23.57
N ARG A 418 10.59 5.26 -23.74
CA ARG A 418 11.40 5.79 -24.85
C ARG A 418 12.86 5.37 -24.79
N GLN A 419 13.45 5.26 -23.59
CA GLN A 419 14.83 4.80 -23.43
C GLN A 419 14.96 3.30 -23.76
N LEU A 420 14.04 2.47 -23.30
CA LEU A 420 14.04 1.03 -23.60
C LEU A 420 13.91 0.76 -25.10
N ARG A 421 13.04 1.51 -25.81
CA ARG A 421 12.91 1.45 -27.28
C ARG A 421 14.14 1.85 -28.07
N ARG A 422 15.12 2.52 -27.46
CA ARG A 422 16.38 2.91 -28.12
C ARG A 422 17.50 1.90 -27.86
N MET A 423 17.33 1.04 -26.86
CA MET A 423 18.30 0.02 -26.46
C MET A 423 18.03 -1.33 -27.12
N ASN A 424 16.78 -1.57 -27.50
CA ASN A 424 16.34 -2.63 -28.40
C ASN A 424 16.26 -2.08 -29.81
#